data_AF-A0A127SXH2-F1
#
_entry.id   AF-A0A127SXH2-F1
#
_cell.length_a   1.000
_cell.length_b   1.000
_cell.length_c   1.000
_cell.angle_alpha   90.00
_cell.angle_beta   90.00
_cell.angle_gamma   90.00
#
_symmetry.space_group_name_H-M   'P 1'
#
loop_
_entity.id
_entity.type
_entity.pdbx_description
1 polymer ?
#
loop_
_entity_poly.entity_id
_entity_poly.type
_entity_poly.pdbx_seq_one_letter_code
_entity_poly.pdbx_strand_id
1 'polypeptide(L)'
;ANSIRVNRFRADCGSCSKEIVSEIEKHCTHFYIRANRCSSLYDDLFSLRGWKTEEINGIQFELNSILVEKWEGKCYRLVIQRQKRMDGELDLWEGEYTYRSILTNDYDSSTRDIVEFYNKRGGKERIFDDM
;
A
#
# COMPACT_ATOMS: atom_id res chain seq x y z
N ALA A 1 4.91 -25.16 -22.54
CA ALA A 1 4.06 -24.68 -21.45
C ALA A 1 3.76 -23.22 -21.71
N ASN A 2 2.48 -22.84 -21.85
CA ASN A 2 2.13 -21.42 -21.96
C ASN A 2 2.33 -20.80 -20.58
N SER A 3 3.40 -20.02 -20.41
CA SER A 3 3.72 -19.33 -19.16
C SER A 3 2.72 -18.20 -18.92
N ILE A 4 1.51 -18.55 -18.47
CA ILE A 4 0.51 -17.59 -18.03
C ILE A 4 1.07 -16.88 -16.80
N ARG A 5 1.41 -15.60 -16.95
CA ARG A 5 1.79 -14.73 -15.84
C ARG A 5 0.63 -13.81 -15.49
N VAL A 6 0.40 -13.64 -14.19
CA VAL A 6 -0.58 -12.68 -13.70
C VAL A 6 0.00 -11.28 -13.88
N ASN A 7 -0.70 -10.41 -14.60
CA ASN A 7 -0.17 -9.06 -14.86
C ASN A 7 -0.09 -8.23 -13.56
N ARG A 8 -1.16 -8.20 -12.76
CA ARG A 8 -1.24 -7.42 -11.52
C ARG A 8 -1.89 -8.22 -10.40
N PHE A 9 -1.20 -8.37 -9.28
CA PHE A 9 -1.65 -9.09 -8.09
C PHE A 9 -1.92 -8.14 -6.92
N ARG A 10 -2.96 -8.37 -6.13
CA ARG A 10 -3.27 -7.56 -4.94
C ARG A 10 -3.67 -8.44 -3.76
N ALA A 11 -3.21 -8.08 -2.56
CA ALA A 11 -3.56 -8.79 -1.34
C ALA A 11 -3.56 -7.91 -0.07
N ASP A 12 -4.14 -8.45 1.00
CA ASP A 12 -4.17 -7.83 2.32
C ASP A 12 -2.89 -8.08 3.11
N CYS A 13 -2.85 -7.50 4.31
CA CYS A 13 -1.65 -7.50 5.14
C CYS A 13 -1.22 -8.87 5.66
N GLY A 14 -2.15 -9.84 5.69
CA GLY A 14 -1.82 -11.25 5.99
C GLY A 14 -0.88 -11.88 4.96
N SER A 15 -0.74 -11.29 3.77
CA SER A 15 0.15 -11.76 2.71
C SER A 15 1.52 -11.05 2.69
N CYS A 16 1.83 -10.22 3.69
CA CYS A 16 3.07 -9.45 3.75
C CYS A 16 4.26 -10.24 4.33
N SER A 17 4.37 -11.53 4.00
CA SER A 17 5.46 -12.43 4.41
C SER A 17 6.49 -12.62 3.29
N LYS A 18 7.75 -12.86 3.66
CA LYS A 18 8.84 -13.00 2.68
C LYS A 18 8.59 -14.13 1.70
N GLU A 19 8.08 -15.28 2.16
CA GLU A 19 7.81 -16.43 1.28
C GLU A 19 6.72 -16.08 0.27
N ILE A 20 5.62 -15.47 0.73
CA ILE A 20 4.47 -15.12 -0.11
C ILE A 20 4.87 -14.09 -1.17
N VAL A 21 5.57 -13.02 -0.79
CA VAL A 21 6.04 -12.01 -1.76
C VAL A 21 7.00 -12.63 -2.77
N SER A 22 7.94 -13.45 -2.31
CA SER A 22 8.90 -14.12 -3.19
C SER A 22 8.23 -15.08 -4.18
N GLU A 23 7.13 -15.72 -3.78
CA GLU A 23 6.36 -16.60 -4.66
C GLU A 23 5.54 -15.79 -5.68
N ILE A 24 4.89 -14.71 -5.23
CA ILE A 24 4.15 -13.80 -6.10
C ILE A 24 5.06 -13.21 -7.17
N GLU A 25 6.29 -12.80 -6.84
CA GLU A 25 7.26 -12.26 -7.79
C GLU A 25 7.61 -13.21 -8.94
N LYS A 26 7.61 -14.53 -8.69
CA LYS A 26 7.88 -15.52 -9.75
C LYS A 26 6.76 -15.54 -10.79
N HIS A 27 5.51 -15.40 -10.32
CA HIS A 27 4.31 -15.64 -11.12
C HIS A 27 3.56 -14.38 -11.54
N CYS A 28 3.92 -13.21 -11.00
CA CYS A 28 3.25 -11.94 -11.24
C CYS A 28 4.21 -10.88 -11.78
N THR A 29 3.74 -10.03 -12.69
CA THR A 29 4.52 -8.87 -13.16
C THR A 29 4.60 -7.80 -12.08
N HIS A 30 3.45 -7.38 -11.55
CA HIS A 30 3.38 -6.43 -10.44
C HIS A 30 2.52 -6.95 -9.28
N PHE A 31 2.89 -6.61 -8.05
CA PHE A 31 2.11 -6.90 -6.85
C PHE A 31 1.81 -5.63 -6.05
N TYR A 32 0.69 -5.62 -5.35
CA TYR A 32 0.27 -4.54 -4.46
C TYR A 32 -0.28 -5.15 -3.17
N ILE A 33 0.53 -5.18 -2.12
CA ILE A 33 0.20 -5.85 -0.87
C ILE A 33 0.10 -4.81 0.24
N ARG A 34 -0.93 -4.89 1.08
CA ARG A 34 -1.00 -4.01 2.26
C ARG A 34 0.19 -4.29 3.17
N ALA A 35 0.95 -3.26 3.52
CA ALA A 35 1.96 -3.42 4.56
C ALA A 35 1.30 -3.22 5.94
N ASN A 36 1.65 -4.09 6.89
CA ASN A 36 1.30 -3.87 8.30
C ASN A 36 2.11 -2.71 8.87
N ARG A 37 1.61 -2.16 9.99
CA ARG A 37 2.34 -1.19 10.82
C ARG A 37 3.60 -1.87 11.38
N CYS A 38 4.72 -1.79 10.65
CA CYS A 38 6.03 -2.15 11.19
C CYS A 38 6.63 -0.90 11.83
N SER A 39 7.16 -1.05 13.05
CA SER A 39 7.83 0.03 13.79
C SER A 39 8.99 0.65 13.00
N SER A 40 9.76 -0.16 12.27
CA SER A 40 10.83 0.33 11.39
C SER A 40 10.32 1.26 10.28
N LEU A 41 9.11 1.03 9.78
CA LEU A 41 8.51 1.92 8.77
C LEU A 41 8.08 3.26 9.38
N TYR A 42 7.80 3.33 10.68
CA TYR A 42 7.39 4.59 11.31
C TYR A 42 8.52 5.61 11.34
N ASP A 43 9.75 5.19 11.62
CA ASP A 43 10.91 6.10 11.63
C ASP A 43 11.15 6.70 10.23
N ASP A 44 11.04 5.88 9.19
CA ASP A 44 11.12 6.33 7.79
C ASP A 44 9.93 7.25 7.42
N LEU A 45 8.74 6.98 7.95
CA LEU A 45 7.53 7.78 7.75
C LEU A 45 7.63 9.18 8.37
N PHE A 46 8.30 9.32 9.53
CA PHE A 46 8.47 10.62 10.17
C PHE A 46 9.51 11.50 9.46
N SER A 47 10.51 10.90 8.82
CA SER A 47 11.53 11.63 8.06
C SER A 47 11.05 12.01 6.65
N LEU A 48 10.00 11.35 6.15
CA LEU A 48 9.39 11.62 4.86
C LEU A 48 8.89 13.07 4.70
N ARG A 49 9.30 13.69 3.59
CA ARG A 49 8.90 15.05 3.16
C ARG A 49 8.33 14.99 1.75
N GLY A 50 7.70 16.07 1.29
CA GLY A 50 7.17 16.16 -0.08
C GLY A 50 5.84 15.42 -0.27
N TRP A 51 4.99 15.43 0.74
CA TRP A 51 3.64 14.87 0.65
C TRP A 51 2.83 15.60 -0.42
N LYS A 52 2.15 14.84 -1.27
CA LYS A 52 1.28 15.37 -2.31
C LYS A 52 -0.18 15.20 -1.91
N THR A 53 -0.92 16.28 -1.78
CA THR A 53 -2.35 16.24 -1.53
C THR A 53 -3.08 15.84 -2.80
N GLU A 54 -3.88 14.78 -2.73
CA GLU A 54 -4.70 14.26 -3.81
C GLU A 54 -6.11 14.00 -3.29
N GLU A 55 -7.11 14.30 -4.11
CA GLU A 55 -8.49 13.95 -3.81
C GLU A 55 -8.85 12.63 -4.51
N ILE A 56 -9.27 11.64 -3.72
CA ILE A 56 -9.66 10.32 -4.22
C ILE A 56 -11.06 10.02 -3.70
N ASN A 57 -12.01 9.79 -4.61
CA ASN A 57 -13.42 9.54 -4.28
C ASN A 57 -14.05 10.63 -3.40
N GLY A 58 -13.69 11.90 -3.59
CA GLY A 58 -14.20 13.04 -2.80
C GLY A 58 -13.62 13.16 -1.38
N ILE A 59 -12.58 12.38 -1.05
CA ILE A 59 -11.85 12.47 0.22
C ILE A 59 -10.43 12.93 -0.09
N GLN A 60 -9.95 13.93 0.65
CA GLN A 60 -8.58 14.40 0.56
C GLN A 60 -7.62 13.47 1.30
N PHE A 61 -6.56 13.07 0.61
CA PHE A 61 -5.46 12.28 1.14
C PHE A 61 -4.13 12.95 0.84
N GLU A 62 -3.14 12.68 1.67
CA GLU A 62 -1.76 13.00 1.36
C GLU A 62 -1.03 11.73 0.99
N LEU A 63 -0.46 11.71 -0.21
CA LEU A 63 0.25 10.57 -0.76
C LEU A 63 1.75 10.84 -0.80
N ASN A 64 2.54 9.80 -0.55
CA ASN A 64 3.98 9.80 -0.76
C ASN A 64 4.46 8.38 -1.09
N SER A 65 5.71 8.23 -1.52
CA SER A 65 6.32 6.92 -1.67
C SER A 65 7.81 6.93 -1.36
N ILE A 66 8.30 5.83 -0.80
CA ILE A 66 9.73 5.60 -0.54
C ILE A 66 10.15 4.24 -1.06
N LEU A 67 11.44 4.10 -1.32
CA LEU A 67 12.06 2.80 -1.50
C LEU A 67 12.50 2.29 -0.12
N VAL A 68 12.11 1.07 0.20
CA VAL A 68 12.45 0.40 1.46
C VAL A 68 13.04 -0.96 1.17
N GLU A 69 14.15 -1.27 1.84
CA GLU A 69 14.66 -2.63 1.89
C GLU A 69 13.91 -3.38 2.99
N LYS A 70 12.84 -4.09 2.62
CA LYS A 70 12.01 -4.81 3.60
C LYS A 70 12.65 -6.12 4.05
N TRP A 71 13.40 -6.76 3.15
CA TRP A 71 14.19 -7.95 3.43
C TRP A 71 15.55 -7.79 2.78
N GLU A 72 16.57 -8.42 3.35
CA GLU A 72 17.95 -8.39 2.85
C GLU A 72 18.01 -8.59 1.34
N GLY A 73 18.55 -7.59 0.64
CA GLY A 73 18.71 -7.59 -0.82
C GLY A 73 17.41 -7.41 -1.63
N LYS A 74 16.29 -7.08 -0.96
CA LYS A 74 14.97 -6.87 -1.59
C LYS A 74 14.42 -5.49 -1.26
N CYS A 75 14.75 -4.55 -2.15
CA CYS A 75 14.16 -3.21 -2.17
C CYS A 75 12.79 -3.24 -2.86
N TYR A 76 11.82 -2.59 -2.24
CA TYR A 76 10.48 -2.40 -2.77
C TYR A 76 10.05 -0.96 -2.61
N ARG A 77 9.04 -0.57 -3.39
CA ARG A 77 8.39 0.71 -3.20
C ARG A 77 7.28 0.57 -2.17
N LEU A 78 7.29 1.44 -1.18
CA LEU A 78 6.21 1.62 -0.23
C LEU A 78 5.45 2.89 -0.60
N VAL A 79 4.24 2.73 -1.10
CA VAL A 79 3.31 3.85 -1.33
C VAL A 79 2.52 4.08 -0.05
N ILE A 80 2.51 5.32 0.42
CA ILE A 80 1.92 5.71 1.69
C ILE A 80 0.83 6.71 1.42
N GLN A 81 -0.32 6.45 2.02
CA GLN A 81 -1.48 7.31 2.07
C GLN A 81 -1.70 7.69 3.54
N ARG A 82 -1.78 8.97 3.84
CA ARG A 82 -2.19 9.46 5.16
C ARG A 82 -3.43 10.34 5.04
N GLN A 83 -4.30 10.25 6.05
CA GLN A 83 -5.50 11.06 6.17
C GLN A 83 -5.54 11.68 7.55
N LYS A 84 -5.81 13.00 7.62
CA LYS A 84 -5.94 13.70 8.89
C LYS A 84 -7.18 13.18 9.63
N ARG A 85 -7.04 12.82 10.91
CA ARG A 85 -8.17 12.44 11.76
C ARG A 85 -8.95 13.71 12.12
N MET A 86 -10.27 13.71 11.89
CA MET A 86 -11.14 14.86 12.19
C MET A 86 -11.84 14.74 13.55
N ASP A 87 -11.86 13.56 14.18
CA ASP A 87 -12.56 13.31 15.44
C ASP A 87 -11.82 12.26 16.30
N GLY A 88 -11.70 12.54 17.60
CA GLY A 88 -11.16 11.64 18.61
C GLY A 88 -10.08 12.27 19.49
N GLU A 89 -10.24 12.18 20.82
CA GLU A 89 -9.21 12.51 21.80
C GLU A 89 -7.86 11.94 21.35
N LEU A 90 -6.85 12.81 21.31
CA LEU A 90 -5.47 12.44 21.02
C LEU A 90 -4.99 11.53 22.16
N ASP A 91 -5.18 10.22 22.00
CA ASP A 91 -4.45 9.27 22.81
C ASP A 91 -2.97 9.50 22.49
N LEU A 92 -2.14 9.77 23.51
CA LEU A 92 -0.76 10.29 23.41
C LEU A 92 0.19 9.44 22.55
N TRP A 93 -0.30 8.30 22.05
CA TRP A 93 0.38 7.30 21.24
C TRP A 93 -0.18 7.15 19.82
N GLU A 94 -1.37 7.69 19.51
CA GLU A 94 -2.00 7.62 18.19
C GLU A 94 -2.01 9.02 17.53
N GLY A 95 -1.04 9.29 16.67
CA GLY A 95 -0.83 10.61 16.07
C GLY A 95 -1.98 11.16 15.20
N GLU A 96 -1.81 12.40 14.74
CA GLU A 96 -2.81 13.21 13.99
C GLU A 96 -3.33 12.57 12.68
N TYR A 97 -2.62 11.57 12.15
CA TYR A 97 -2.91 10.97 10.84
C TYR A 97 -3.13 9.46 10.93
N THR A 98 -4.10 8.98 10.15
CA THR A 98 -4.26 7.55 9.86
C THR A 98 -3.38 7.20 8.66
N TYR A 99 -2.38 6.35 8.88
CA TYR A 99 -1.45 5.89 7.85
C TYR A 99 -1.89 4.57 7.24
N ARG A 100 -1.72 4.46 5.92
CA ARG A 100 -2.08 3.32 5.10
C ARG A 100 -0.95 3.11 4.09
N SER A 101 -0.33 1.93 4.07
CA SER A 101 0.82 1.67 3.21
C SER A 101 0.62 0.45 2.32
N ILE A 102 1.09 0.54 1.08
CA ILE A 102 1.02 -0.48 0.05
C ILE A 102 2.44 -0.77 -0.40
N LEU A 103 2.89 -2.01 -0.21
CA LEU A 103 4.15 -2.52 -0.72
C LEU A 103 3.96 -2.99 -2.16
N THR A 104 4.85 -2.57 -3.06
CA THR A 104 4.80 -2.93 -4.46
C THR A 104 6.18 -2.97 -5.11
N ASN A 105 6.30 -3.78 -6.17
CA ASN A 105 7.41 -3.75 -7.12
C ASN A 105 7.10 -2.89 -8.36
N ASP A 106 6.05 -2.06 -8.31
CA ASP A 106 5.70 -1.09 -9.34
C ASP A 106 6.39 0.26 -9.07
N TYR A 107 7.47 0.51 -9.81
CA TYR A 107 8.30 1.71 -9.67
C TYR A 107 7.89 2.84 -10.61
N ASP A 108 7.15 2.53 -11.67
CA ASP A 108 6.83 3.46 -12.76
C ASP A 108 5.47 4.14 -12.56
N SER A 109 4.47 3.45 -12.01
CA SER A 109 3.14 4.02 -11.81
C SER A 109 3.14 5.16 -10.81
N SER A 110 2.21 6.12 -10.96
CA SER A 110 2.08 7.20 -9.99
C SER A 110 1.56 6.67 -8.64
N THR A 111 1.87 7.37 -7.56
CA THR A 111 1.35 7.02 -6.22
C THR A 111 -0.18 7.02 -6.19
N ARG A 112 -0.80 7.97 -6.91
CA ARG A 112 -2.24 8.05 -7.11
C ARG A 112 -2.78 6.81 -7.82
N ASP A 113 -2.21 6.43 -8.97
CA ASP A 113 -2.67 5.26 -9.73
C ASP A 113 -2.61 3.98 -8.90
N ILE A 114 -1.55 3.81 -8.11
CA ILE A 114 -1.38 2.66 -7.22
C ILE A 114 -2.46 2.65 -6.13
N VAL A 115 -2.71 3.81 -5.49
CA VAL A 115 -3.73 3.93 -4.45
C VAL A 115 -5.14 3.72 -5.04
N GLU A 116 -5.45 4.30 -6.19
CA GLU A 116 -6.72 4.10 -6.88
C GLU A 116 -6.90 2.63 -7.31
N PHE A 117 -5.87 2.00 -7.87
CA PHE A 117 -5.89 0.59 -8.26
C PHE A 117 -6.12 -0.33 -7.06
N TYR A 118 -5.46 -0.05 -5.94
CA TYR A 118 -5.64 -0.81 -4.70
C TYR A 118 -7.03 -0.60 -4.10
N ASN A 119 -7.51 0.65 -4.06
CA ASN A 119 -8.81 1.04 -3.49
C ASN A 119 -10.02 0.60 -4.33
N LYS A 120 -9.84 0.21 -5.61
CA LYS A 120 -10.87 -0.48 -6.43
C LYS A 120 -11.36 -1.81 -5.84
N ARG A 121 -10.96 -2.18 -4.63
CA ARG A 121 -11.55 -3.29 -3.86
C ARG A 121 -13.01 -3.04 -3.48
N GLY A 122 -13.43 -1.80 -3.22
CA GLY A 122 -14.83 -1.48 -2.89
C GLY A 122 -15.85 -1.81 -3.99
N GLY A 123 -15.41 -2.08 -5.22
CA GLY A 123 -16.28 -2.52 -6.32
C GLY A 123 -16.41 -4.04 -6.48
N LYS A 124 -15.54 -4.84 -5.84
CA LYS A 124 -15.54 -6.31 -5.97
C LYS A 124 -16.13 -7.04 -4.75
N GLU A 125 -16.38 -6.35 -3.64
CA GLU A 125 -17.17 -6.88 -2.52
C GLU A 125 -18.69 -6.87 -2.80
N ARG A 126 -19.17 -6.06 -3.76
CA ARG A 126 -20.59 -6.08 -4.18
C ARG A 126 -21.02 -7.33 -4.95
N ILE A 127 -20.09 -8.17 -5.37
CA ILE A 127 -20.41 -9.40 -6.13
C ILE A 127 -20.70 -10.57 -5.16
N PHE A 128 -20.43 -10.42 -3.86
CA PHE A 128 -20.75 -11.42 -2.85
C PHE A 128 -22.09 -11.16 -2.13
N ASP A 129 -22.75 -10.02 -2.37
CA ASP A 129 -24.08 -9.71 -1.83
C ASP A 129 -25.23 -10.22 -2.75
N ASP A 130 -24.90 -10.71 -3.95
CA ASP A 130 -25.85 -11.14 -4.98
C ASP A 130 -25.79 -12.67 -5.24
N MET A 131 -25.50 -13.46 -4.19
CA MET A 131 -25.49 -14.93 -4.22
C MET A 131 -26.45 -15.54 -3.20
#